data_AF-A0ABD5EEA0-F1
#
_entry.id   AF-A0ABD5EEA0-F1
#
_cell.length_a   1.000
_cell.length_b   1.000
_cell.length_c   1.000
_cell.angle_alpha   90.00
_cell.angle_beta   90.00
_cell.angle_gamma   90.00
#
_symmetry.space_group_name_H-M   'P 1'
#
loop_
_entity.id
_entity.type
_entity.pdbx_description
1 polymer ?
#
loop_
_entity_poly.entity_id
_entity_poly.type
_entity_poly.pdbx_seq_one_letter_code
_entity_poly.pdbx_strand_id
1 'polypeptide(L)'
;MDDRQSNARACADSGPSPDTSPPAGVVHVRTRLTSDFTVLANALAQRRGSAVTVGVAAYILSLPDGARVSIAALCAHFTEGEILISRALRELEAEGYVERRRVRLPSGRFRTCTYVHDVPHGTVRKRPRRPRTERPPTPHPTP
;
A
#
# COMPACT_ATOMS: atom_id res chain seq x y z
N MET A 1 -11.81 -23.28 -12.60
CA MET A 1 -10.59 -22.46 -12.49
C MET A 1 -10.38 -22.26 -11.00
N ASP A 2 -9.33 -22.85 -10.43
CA ASP A 2 -9.08 -22.81 -8.99
C ASP A 2 -8.57 -21.44 -8.56
N ASP A 3 -9.46 -20.59 -8.05
CA ASP A 3 -9.09 -19.33 -7.38
C ASP A 3 -8.46 -19.65 -6.01
N ARG A 4 -7.20 -20.08 -6.02
CA ARG A 4 -6.41 -20.26 -4.81
C ARG A 4 -6.05 -18.89 -4.24
N GLN A 5 -6.99 -18.26 -3.54
CA GLN A 5 -6.81 -17.00 -2.81
C GLN A 5 -5.89 -17.13 -1.57
N SER A 6 -5.32 -18.31 -1.32
CA SER A 6 -4.38 -18.54 -0.22
C SER A 6 -2.96 -18.13 -0.63
N ASN A 7 -2.51 -16.99 -0.15
CA ASN A 7 -1.15 -16.47 -0.33
C ASN A 7 -0.14 -16.89 0.76
N ALA A 8 -0.59 -17.58 1.82
CA ALA A 8 0.32 -18.10 2.84
C ALA A 8 1.22 -19.17 2.21
N ARG A 9 2.54 -19.01 2.37
CA ARG A 9 3.48 -20.08 2.01
C ARG A 9 3.16 -21.31 2.84
N ALA A 10 3.10 -22.48 2.21
CA ALA A 10 3.07 -23.74 2.93
C ALA A 10 4.40 -23.82 3.73
N CYS A 11 4.33 -23.59 5.03
CA CYS A 11 5.41 -23.99 5.92
C CYS A 11 5.35 -25.52 5.95
N ALA A 12 6.30 -26.18 5.27
CA ALA A 12 6.55 -27.62 5.22
C ALA A 12 5.31 -28.54 5.37
N ASP A 13 4.92 -29.22 4.28
CA ASP A 13 3.98 -30.34 4.32
C ASP A 13 4.55 -31.49 5.17
N SER A 14 4.37 -31.39 6.48
CA SER A 14 4.38 -32.53 7.40
C SER A 14 2.91 -32.83 7.65
N GLY A 15 2.39 -33.90 7.05
CA GLY A 15 1.06 -34.41 7.40
C GLY A 15 0.95 -34.62 8.93
N PRO A 16 -0.26 -34.60 9.51
CA PRO A 16 -0.42 -34.68 10.95
C PRO A 16 0.06 -36.05 11.45
N SER A 17 1.31 -36.13 11.90
CA SER A 17 1.74 -37.17 12.82
C SER A 17 1.07 -36.91 14.17
N PRO A 18 0.52 -37.93 14.85
CA PRO A 18 -0.24 -37.76 16.09
C PRO A 18 0.56 -37.12 17.24
N ASP A 19 1.89 -37.04 17.12
CA ASP A 19 2.81 -36.42 18.10
C ASP A 19 3.27 -35.00 17.74
N THR A 20 2.73 -34.37 16.70
CA THR A 20 3.19 -33.03 16.29
C THR A 20 2.47 -31.94 17.08
N SER A 21 3.14 -31.41 18.09
CA SER A 21 2.73 -30.16 18.76
C SER A 21 2.45 -29.08 17.71
N PRO A 22 1.37 -28.30 17.84
CA PRO A 22 1.07 -27.25 16.88
C PRO A 22 2.28 -26.32 16.71
N PRO A 23 2.57 -25.88 15.48
CA PRO A 23 3.72 -25.02 15.24
C PRO A 23 3.64 -23.77 16.12
N ALA A 24 4.77 -23.36 16.68
CA ALA A 24 4.84 -22.11 17.42
C ALA A 24 4.47 -20.93 16.50
N GLY A 25 3.45 -20.16 16.86
CA GLY A 25 2.98 -19.01 16.08
C GLY A 25 1.48 -19.03 15.81
N VAL A 26 1.06 -18.39 14.71
CA VAL A 26 -0.35 -18.22 14.36
C VAL A 26 -0.83 -19.45 13.57
N VAL A 27 -1.82 -20.15 14.12
CA VAL A 27 -2.60 -21.17 13.39
C VAL A 27 -3.83 -20.49 12.80
N HIS A 28 -3.98 -20.53 11.47
CA HIS A 28 -5.09 -19.88 10.78
C HIS A 28 -6.28 -20.85 10.69
N VAL A 29 -7.35 -20.57 11.43
CA VAL A 29 -8.67 -21.15 11.13
C VAL A 29 -9.30 -20.30 10.03
N ARG A 30 -9.47 -20.87 8.83
CA ARG A 30 -9.91 -20.12 7.65
C ARG A 30 -11.37 -20.41 7.33
N THR A 31 -12.18 -19.35 7.32
CA THR A 31 -13.52 -19.36 6.74
C THR A 31 -13.45 -18.69 5.37
N ARG A 32 -14.04 -19.31 4.36
CA ARG A 32 -14.14 -18.70 3.03
C ARG A 32 -15.19 -17.60 3.07
N LEU A 33 -14.77 -16.35 2.90
CA LEU A 33 -15.66 -15.23 2.66
C LEU A 33 -16.01 -15.16 1.17
N THR A 34 -17.27 -14.86 0.84
CA THR A 34 -17.77 -14.80 -0.55
C THR A 34 -18.28 -13.42 -0.95
N SER A 35 -18.49 -12.52 0.01
CA SER A 35 -18.89 -11.13 -0.19
C SER A 35 -18.31 -10.25 0.93
N ASP A 36 -18.40 -8.93 0.75
CA ASP A 36 -18.12 -7.92 1.79
C ASP A 36 -16.71 -8.01 2.39
N PHE A 37 -15.72 -8.33 1.55
CA PHE A 37 -14.31 -8.37 1.95
C PHE A 37 -13.45 -7.53 1.00
N THR A 38 -12.37 -6.98 1.55
CA THR A 38 -11.35 -6.25 0.79
C THR A 38 -10.09 -7.08 0.67
N VAL A 39 -9.55 -7.18 -0.54
CA VAL A 39 -8.26 -7.83 -0.78
C VAL A 39 -7.16 -6.80 -0.62
N LEU A 40 -6.22 -7.06 0.28
CA LEU A 40 -5.07 -6.19 0.48
C LEU A 40 -3.80 -6.86 -0.05
N ALA A 41 -2.97 -6.08 -0.75
CA ALA A 41 -1.65 -6.54 -1.15
C ALA A 41 -0.78 -6.80 0.09
N ASN A 42 -0.04 -7.91 0.10
CA ASN A 42 0.89 -8.21 1.20
C ASN A 42 1.95 -7.11 1.40
N ALA A 43 2.36 -6.44 0.32
CA ALA A 43 3.28 -5.31 0.39
C ALA A 43 2.73 -4.16 1.26
N LEU A 44 1.41 -3.94 1.24
CA LEU A 44 0.73 -2.96 2.08
C LEU A 44 0.52 -3.51 3.49
N ALA A 45 -0.04 -4.72 3.61
CA ALA A 45 -0.37 -5.32 4.91
C ALA A 45 0.86 -5.61 5.79
N GLN A 46 1.99 -5.96 5.17
CA GLN A 46 3.25 -6.28 5.83
C GLN A 46 4.27 -5.13 5.72
N ARG A 47 3.83 -3.92 5.35
CA ARG A 47 4.72 -2.76 5.30
C ARG A 47 5.35 -2.52 6.67
N ARG A 48 6.61 -2.09 6.67
CA ARG A 48 7.26 -1.63 7.90
C ARG A 48 6.75 -0.22 8.24
N GLY A 49 6.61 0.06 9.53
CA GLY A 49 6.23 1.39 10.02
C GLY A 49 4.96 1.37 10.84
N SER A 50 4.17 2.44 10.74
CA SER A 50 2.97 2.63 11.55
C SER A 50 1.86 1.63 11.20
N ALA A 51 1.32 0.95 12.20
CA ALA A 51 0.12 0.11 12.08
C ALA A 51 -1.13 0.95 11.72
N VAL A 52 -1.20 2.21 12.19
CA VAL A 52 -2.28 3.14 11.84
C VAL A 52 -2.34 3.36 10.33
N THR A 53 -1.18 3.46 9.68
CA THR A 53 -1.11 3.64 8.23
C THR A 53 -1.70 2.44 7.47
N VAL A 54 -1.45 1.21 7.96
CA VAL A 54 -2.04 -0.01 7.39
C VAL A 54 -3.55 -0.04 7.62
N GLY A 55 -4.01 0.26 8.84
CA GLY A 55 -5.43 0.31 9.17
C GLY A 55 -6.21 1.35 8.36
N VAL A 56 -5.65 2.55 8.21
CA VAL A 56 -6.24 3.63 7.39
C VAL A 56 -6.33 3.19 5.92
N ALA A 57 -5.28 2.59 5.36
CA ALA A 57 -5.31 2.12 3.97
C ALA A 57 -6.35 1.00 3.77
N ALA A 58 -6.39 0.02 4.68
CA ALA A 58 -7.36 -1.07 4.66
C ALA A 58 -8.80 -0.54 4.68
N TYR A 59 -9.09 0.42 5.56
CA TYR A 59 -10.40 1.04 5.62
C TYR A 59 -10.74 1.79 4.33
N ILE A 60 -9.83 2.62 3.81
CA ILE A 60 -10.10 3.38 2.59
C ILE A 60 -10.37 2.45 1.40
N LEU A 61 -9.63 1.35 1.26
CA LEU A 61 -9.82 0.35 0.20
C LEU A 61 -11.12 -0.45 0.35
N SER A 62 -11.73 -0.46 1.54
CA SER A 62 -13.03 -1.08 1.78
C SER A 62 -14.22 -0.19 1.46
N LEU A 63 -13.99 1.11 1.26
CA LEU A 63 -15.06 2.06 1.00
C LEU A 63 -15.54 1.99 -0.46
N PRO A 64 -16.83 2.28 -0.72
CA PRO A 64 -17.32 2.40 -2.08
C PRO A 64 -16.75 3.65 -2.76
N ASP A 65 -16.74 3.63 -4.09
CA ASP A 65 -16.34 4.78 -4.90
C ASP A 65 -17.11 6.05 -4.54
N GLY A 66 -16.38 7.17 -4.44
CA GLY A 66 -16.95 8.47 -4.08
C GLY A 66 -17.09 8.70 -2.57
N ALA A 67 -16.72 7.74 -1.72
CA ALA A 67 -16.62 7.96 -0.29
C ALA A 67 -15.66 9.11 0.06
N ARG A 68 -15.98 9.85 1.12
CA ARG A 68 -15.17 10.99 1.56
C ARG A 68 -13.97 10.52 2.37
N VAL A 69 -12.78 10.68 1.82
CA VAL A 69 -11.51 10.40 2.51
C VAL A 69 -10.86 11.73 2.88
N SER A 70 -11.24 12.27 4.04
CA SER A 70 -10.62 13.46 4.65
C SER A 70 -10.12 13.12 6.06
N ILE A 71 -9.18 13.92 6.57
CA ILE A 71 -8.65 13.74 7.93
C ILE A 71 -9.79 13.76 8.96
N ALA A 72 -10.70 14.74 8.86
CA ALA A 72 -11.86 14.82 9.73
C ALA A 72 -12.79 13.60 9.62
N ALA A 73 -13.04 13.10 8.41
CA ALA A 73 -13.89 11.91 8.22
C ALA A 73 -13.24 10.65 8.81
N LEU A 74 -11.92 10.52 8.67
CA LEU A 74 -11.18 9.39 9.24
C LEU A 74 -11.09 9.49 10.77
N CYS A 75 -10.87 10.67 11.35
CA CYS A 75 -10.91 10.87 12.80
C CYS A 75 -12.31 10.70 13.41
N ALA A 76 -13.37 10.84 12.60
CA ALA A 76 -14.72 10.52 13.06
C ALA A 76 -14.99 9.00 13.08
N HIS A 77 -14.26 8.23 12.27
CA HIS A 77 -14.37 6.78 12.21
C HIS A 77 -13.43 6.07 13.19
N PHE A 78 -12.18 6.55 13.27
CA PHE A 78 -11.11 5.99 14.07
C PHE A 78 -10.96 6.72 15.41
N THR A 79 -10.50 6.01 16.45
CA THR A 79 -10.17 6.61 17.74
C THR A 79 -8.88 7.45 17.70
N GLU A 80 -8.10 7.27 16.64
CA GLU A 80 -6.81 7.91 16.41
C GLU A 80 -6.97 9.41 16.12
N GLY A 81 -6.14 10.21 16.80
CA GLY A 81 -6.15 11.66 16.65
C GLY A 81 -5.66 12.15 15.29
N GLU A 82 -5.98 13.42 15.01
CA GLU A 82 -5.68 14.11 13.76
C GLU A 82 -4.22 13.99 13.31
N ILE A 83 -3.28 14.06 14.25
CA ILE A 83 -1.84 13.98 13.97
C ILE A 83 -1.48 12.62 13.36
N LEU A 84 -1.98 11.53 13.94
CA LEU A 84 -1.68 10.17 13.47
C LEU A 84 -2.36 9.88 12.13
N ILE A 85 -3.63 10.29 11.97
CA ILE A 85 -4.35 10.16 10.70
C ILE A 85 -3.69 10.97 9.59
N SER A 86 -3.29 12.21 9.88
CA SER A 86 -2.59 13.07 8.91
C SER A 86 -1.24 12.47 8.51
N ARG A 87 -0.49 11.92 9.48
CA ARG A 87 0.77 11.23 9.21
C ARG A 87 0.55 9.98 8.36
N ALA A 88 -0.44 9.16 8.68
CA ALA A 88 -0.79 7.96 7.92
C ALA A 88 -1.08 8.29 6.46
N LEU A 89 -1.92 9.30 6.20
CA LEU A 89 -2.22 9.74 4.83
C LEU A 89 -0.97 10.24 4.09
N ARG A 90 -0.08 10.99 4.76
CA ARG A 90 1.18 11.45 4.15
C ARG A 90 2.11 10.29 3.81
N GLU A 91 2.20 9.28 4.67
CA GLU A 91 2.98 8.08 4.41
C GLU A 91 2.44 7.31 3.19
N LEU A 92 1.11 7.14 3.11
CA LEU A 92 0.47 6.49 1.97
C LEU A 92 0.67 7.26 0.66
N GLU A 93 0.63 8.59 0.70
CA GLU A 93 0.93 9.42 -0.46
C GLU A 93 2.40 9.29 -0.89
N ALA A 94 3.33 9.33 0.07
CA ALA A 94 4.76 9.19 -0.21
C ALA A 94 5.12 7.81 -0.78
N GLU A 95 4.42 6.76 -0.34
CA GLU A 95 4.58 5.39 -0.83
C GLU A 95 3.82 5.12 -2.14
N GLY A 96 2.99 6.06 -2.62
CA GLY A 96 2.22 5.90 -3.85
C GLY A 96 0.95 5.05 -3.71
N TYR A 97 0.45 4.83 -2.50
CA TYR A 97 -0.87 4.21 -2.31
C TYR A 97 -2.00 5.21 -2.46
N VAL A 98 -1.76 6.48 -2.15
CA VAL A 98 -2.76 7.56 -2.25
C VAL A 98 -2.25 8.65 -3.19
N GLU A 99 -3.11 9.14 -4.09
CA GLU A 99 -2.83 10.25 -4.99
C GLU A 99 -3.92 11.31 -4.89
N ARG A 100 -3.55 12.58 -4.70
CA ARG A 100 -4.50 13.70 -4.78
C ARG A 100 -4.37 14.39 -6.12
N ARG A 101 -5.41 14.28 -6.96
CA ARG A 101 -5.44 14.88 -8.29
C ARG A 101 -6.52 15.94 -8.40
N ARG A 102 -6.18 17.10 -8.96
CA ARG A 102 -7.16 18.13 -9.33
C ARG A 102 -7.73 17.78 -10.69
N VAL A 103 -9.01 17.41 -10.72
CA VAL A 103 -9.74 17.07 -11.95
C VAL A 103 -10.60 18.26 -12.35
N ARG A 104 -10.52 18.67 -13.62
CA ARG A 104 -11.41 19.68 -14.17
C ARG A 104 -12.73 19.02 -14.54
N LEU A 105 -13.82 19.53 -13.98
CA LEU A 105 -15.17 19.08 -14.29
C LEU A 105 -15.63 19.66 -15.63
N PRO A 106 -16.63 19.04 -16.29
CA PRO A 106 -17.25 19.59 -17.50
C PRO A 106 -17.79 21.02 -17.31
N SER A 107 -18.18 21.37 -16.08
CA SER A 107 -18.62 22.72 -15.70
C SER A 107 -17.49 23.77 -15.62
N GLY A 108 -16.25 23.40 -15.95
CA GLY A 108 -15.07 24.26 -15.89
C GLY A 108 -14.47 24.42 -14.48
N ARG A 109 -15.15 23.95 -13.43
CA ARG A 109 -14.66 23.99 -12.04
C ARG A 109 -13.64 22.86 -11.78
N PHE A 110 -12.68 23.10 -10.88
CA PHE A 110 -11.76 22.06 -10.43
C PHE A 110 -12.29 21.37 -9.17
N ARG A 111 -12.16 20.04 -9.11
CA ARG A 111 -12.43 19.23 -7.93
C ARG A 111 -11.19 18.43 -7.56
N THR A 112 -10.80 18.45 -6.31
CA THR A 112 -9.76 17.54 -5.79
C THR A 112 -10.38 16.17 -5.60
N CYS A 113 -9.80 15.17 -6.25
CA CYS A 113 -10.19 13.77 -6.11
C CYS A 113 -9.01 13.01 -5.49
N THR A 114 -9.31 12.15 -4.53
CA THR A 114 -8.34 11.25 -3.91
C THR A 114 -8.46 9.89 -4.60
N TYR A 115 -7.39 9.44 -5.24
CA TYR A 115 -7.28 8.11 -5.83
C TYR A 115 -6.50 7.23 -4.86
N VAL A 116 -6.97 6.01 -4.65
CA VAL A 116 -6.28 5.01 -3.83
C VAL A 116 -6.01 3.80 -4.70
N HIS A 117 -4.80 3.27 -4.59
CA HIS A 117 -4.31 2.19 -5.44
C HIS A 117 -3.94 1.00 -4.55
N ASP A 118 -4.37 -0.21 -4.93
CA ASP A 118 -4.00 -1.45 -4.21
C ASP A 118 -2.49 -1.75 -4.28
N VAL A 119 -1.86 -1.27 -5.36
CA VAL A 119 -0.43 -1.38 -5.63
C VAL A 119 0.11 0.04 -5.84
N PRO A 120 1.29 0.38 -5.28
CA PRO A 120 1.88 1.70 -5.41
C PRO A 120 1.91 2.22 -6.86
N HIS A 121 1.23 3.34 -7.12
CA HIS A 121 1.38 4.04 -8.38
C HIS A 121 2.74 4.78 -8.36
N GLY A 122 3.50 4.69 -9.45
CA GLY A 122 4.67 5.54 -9.62
C GLY A 122 5.89 5.17 -8.76
N THR A 123 6.15 3.87 -8.51
CA THR A 123 7.54 3.42 -8.30
C THR A 123 8.36 3.62 -9.57
N VAL A 124 8.53 4.87 -10.02
CA VAL A 124 9.80 5.27 -10.58
C VAL A 124 10.77 5.04 -9.44
N ARG A 125 11.42 3.85 -9.40
CA ARG A 125 12.75 3.73 -8.79
C ARG A 125 13.41 5.05 -9.13
N LYS A 126 13.76 5.90 -8.15
CA LYS A 126 14.80 6.88 -8.37
C LYS A 126 15.91 6.05 -9.00
N ARG A 127 16.08 6.13 -10.34
CA ARG A 127 17.20 5.46 -10.99
C ARG A 127 18.38 5.92 -10.15
N PRO A 128 19.21 5.01 -9.60
CA PRO A 128 20.44 5.49 -9.02
C PRO A 128 21.05 6.36 -10.11
N ARG A 129 21.27 7.65 -9.81
CA ARG A 129 21.99 8.52 -10.71
C ARG A 129 23.24 7.74 -11.04
N ARG A 130 23.37 7.25 -12.27
CA ARG A 130 24.64 6.68 -12.72
C ARG A 130 25.65 7.77 -12.38
N PRO A 131 26.73 7.47 -11.63
CA PRO A 131 27.77 8.46 -11.44
C PRO A 131 28.12 8.97 -12.84
N ARG A 132 28.08 10.29 -13.04
CA ARG A 132 28.59 10.89 -14.27
C ARG A 132 30.02 10.37 -14.36
N THR A 133 30.27 9.46 -15.30
CA THR A 133 31.62 9.20 -15.74
C THR A 133 32.08 10.53 -16.31
N GLU A 134 32.94 11.23 -15.57
CA GLU A 134 33.65 12.38 -16.11
C GLU A 134 34.27 11.92 -17.41
N ARG A 135 33.90 12.57 -18.52
CA ARG A 135 34.56 12.34 -19.79
C ARG A 135 36.05 12.64 -19.56
N PRO A 136 36.98 11.78 -19.98
CA PRO A 136 38.40 12.10 -19.93
C PRO A 136 38.63 13.43 -20.66
N PRO A 137 39.51 14.31 -20.15
CA PRO A 137 39.82 15.55 -20.86
C PRO A 137 40.39 15.20 -22.25
N THR A 138 39.78 15.77 -23.28
CA THR A 138 40.34 15.75 -24.64
C THR A 138 41.70 16.45 -24.61
N PRO A 139 42.76 15.85 -25.17
CA PRO A 139 44.05 16.53 -25.27
C PRO A 139 43.89 17.75 -26.19
N HIS A 140 44.27 18.92 -25.68
CA HIS A 140 44.43 20.12 -26.49
C HIS A 140 45.59 19.89 -27.48
N PRO A 141 45.42 20.20 -28.78
CA PRO A 141 46.57 20.30 -29.66
C PRO A 141 47.37 21.54 -29.29
N THR A 142 48.63 21.34 -28.90
CA THR A 142 49.66 22.38 -28.85
C THR A 142 50.08 22.80 -30.27
N PRO A 143 50.59 24.04 -30.44
CA PRO A 143 50.59 24.79 -31.71
C PRO A 143 51.38 24.15 -32.86
#